data_AF-A0A2S8SS44-F1
#
_entry.id   AF-A0A2S8SS44-F1
#
_cell.length_a   1.000
_cell.length_b   1.000
_cell.length_c   1.000
_cell.angle_alpha   90.00
_cell.angle_beta   90.00
_cell.angle_gamma   90.00
#
_symmetry.space_group_name_H-M   'P 1'
#
loop_
_entity.id
_entity.type
_entity.pdbx_description
1 polymer ?
#
loop_
_entity_poly.entity_id
_entity_poly.type
_entity_poly.pdbx_seq_one_letter_code
_entity_poly.pdbx_strand_id
1 'polypeptide(L)'
;MADIEEGFGPNAIMRENVQRRIVISANVAGRGLASVVGDVQKKVSASVPMPPGYFVEYGGQFEAQQSASRLILFLSLFSLVAIYLTLQMALGHPRAAIQVMVNIPLAIIGGIIAVFLTGGVLSVASLVGFISLFGITSRNGIMMISHYQHLMKEEGENWTEHMIVRGSLERLVPVLMTALTAGLALIPLAIAKGAPGKEILQPLAVVVLGGLITSTLLDQIVTPALFWRFGKPVGDQIIAQRHAHQRAIERGLVPPDPDLHLFDNLFNDVSLNQSNEKTEQNDDGAPFDKQPA
;
A
#
# COMPACT_ATOMS: atom_id res chain seq x y z
N MET A 1 68.79 20.46 -45.77
CA MET A 1 67.59 21.25 -46.13
C MET A 1 66.43 20.62 -45.42
N ALA A 2 65.68 21.38 -44.63
CA ALA A 2 64.46 20.91 -43.97
C ALA A 2 63.27 21.57 -44.65
N ASP A 3 62.22 20.80 -44.89
CA ASP A 3 60.96 21.27 -45.44
C ASP A 3 60.05 21.67 -44.28
N ILE A 4 59.60 22.93 -44.25
CA ILE A 4 58.76 23.47 -43.18
C ILE A 4 57.40 23.79 -43.79
N GLU A 5 56.40 22.99 -43.44
CA GLU A 5 55.01 23.19 -43.85
C GLU A 5 54.15 23.51 -42.62
N GLU A 6 53.38 24.60 -42.69
CA GLU A 6 52.33 24.87 -41.70
C GLU A 6 51.11 23.97 -42.00
N GLY A 7 50.75 23.12 -41.05
CA GLY A 7 49.63 22.19 -41.16
C GLY A 7 48.68 22.28 -39.98
N PHE A 8 47.41 21.94 -40.22
CA PHE A 8 46.43 21.80 -39.15
C PHE A 8 46.53 20.41 -38.53
N GLY A 9 46.87 20.36 -37.24
CA GLY A 9 46.87 19.15 -36.43
C GLY A 9 45.73 19.15 -35.40
N PRO A 10 45.29 17.97 -34.93
CA PRO A 10 44.30 17.90 -33.86
C PRO A 10 44.87 18.49 -32.56
N ASN A 11 44.15 19.44 -31.96
CA ASN A 11 44.51 20.05 -30.69
C ASN A 11 44.48 19.02 -29.53
N ALA A 12 43.52 18.09 -29.56
CA ALA A 12 43.44 16.97 -28.64
C ALA A 12 42.85 15.73 -29.32
N ILE A 13 43.38 14.55 -28.99
CA ILE A 13 42.82 13.26 -29.43
C ILE A 13 42.14 12.60 -28.24
N MET A 14 40.82 12.77 -28.13
CA MET A 14 40.04 12.09 -27.11
C MET A 14 39.82 10.62 -27.52
N ARG A 15 40.01 9.72 -26.56
CA ARG A 15 39.79 8.29 -26.75
C ARG A 15 38.93 7.73 -25.64
N GLU A 16 38.08 6.77 -26.00
CA GLU A 16 37.31 5.95 -25.08
C GLU A 16 37.34 4.52 -25.63
N ASN A 17 37.60 3.54 -24.76
CA ASN A 17 37.76 2.14 -25.17
C ASN A 17 38.72 1.96 -26.36
N VAL A 18 39.84 2.71 -26.37
CA VAL A 18 40.89 2.71 -27.42
C VAL A 18 40.47 3.31 -28.76
N GLN A 19 39.20 3.68 -28.94
CA GLN A 19 38.66 4.31 -30.15
C GLN A 19 38.69 5.85 -30.03
N ARG A 20 38.93 6.56 -31.15
CA ARG A 20 38.90 8.03 -31.17
C ARG A 20 37.45 8.50 -31.12
N ARG A 21 37.14 9.47 -30.24
CA ARG A 21 35.80 10.06 -30.12
C ARG A 21 35.83 11.58 -30.24
N ILE A 22 34.73 12.14 -30.71
CA ILE A 22 34.45 13.57 -30.67
C ILE A 22 33.17 13.75 -29.85
N VAL A 23 33.21 14.65 -28.87
CA VAL A 23 32.07 14.90 -27.97
C VAL A 23 31.31 16.12 -28.47
N ILE A 24 30.01 15.95 -28.73
CA ILE A 24 29.08 17.03 -29.03
C ILE A 24 28.17 17.17 -27.82
N SER A 25 28.25 18.29 -27.10
CA SER A 25 27.42 18.57 -25.94
C SER A 25 26.31 19.56 -26.29
N ALA A 26 25.11 19.33 -25.74
CA ALA A 26 23.97 20.22 -25.87
C ALA A 26 23.15 20.18 -24.58
N ASN A 27 22.70 21.34 -24.11
CA ASN A 27 21.80 21.45 -22.97
C ASN A 27 20.34 21.48 -23.45
N VAL A 28 19.47 20.77 -22.74
CA VAL A 28 18.04 20.75 -23.03
C VAL A 28 17.31 21.62 -22.03
N ALA A 29 16.40 22.47 -22.51
CA ALA A 29 15.53 23.30 -21.67
C ALA A 29 14.07 23.19 -22.16
N GLY A 30 13.11 23.15 -21.23
CA GLY A 30 11.68 23.17 -21.53
C GLY A 30 11.07 21.88 -22.11
N ARG A 31 11.86 20.82 -22.36
CA ARG A 31 11.39 19.52 -22.84
C ARG A 31 12.10 18.36 -22.12
N GLY A 32 11.46 17.20 -22.08
CA GLY A 32 12.05 16.00 -21.46
C GLY A 32 13.25 15.48 -22.26
N LEU A 33 14.35 15.17 -21.57
CA LEU A 33 15.63 14.73 -22.16
C LEU A 33 15.45 13.57 -23.15
N ALA A 34 14.73 12.53 -22.75
CA ALA A 34 14.49 11.37 -23.61
C ALA A 34 13.77 11.70 -24.92
N SER A 35 12.83 12.66 -24.90
CA SER A 35 12.11 13.09 -26.11
C SER A 35 13.04 13.82 -27.09
N VAL A 36 13.93 14.67 -26.56
CA VAL A 36 14.87 15.44 -27.38
C VAL A 36 15.93 14.54 -27.97
N VAL A 37 16.47 13.60 -27.19
CA VAL A 37 17.43 12.60 -27.68
C VAL A 37 16.80 11.72 -28.76
N GLY A 38 15.54 11.32 -28.59
CA GLY A 38 14.80 10.57 -29.62
C GLY A 38 14.62 11.35 -30.93
N ASP A 39 14.33 12.66 -30.85
CA ASP A 39 14.22 13.53 -32.03
C ASP A 39 15.59 13.70 -32.73
N VAL A 40 16.66 13.87 -31.94
CA VAL A 40 18.04 13.96 -32.46
C VAL A 40 18.42 12.66 -33.15
N GLN A 41 18.17 11.51 -32.53
CA GLN A 41 18.49 10.20 -33.09
C GLN A 41 17.80 10.00 -34.45
N LYS A 42 16.51 10.32 -34.55
CA LYS A 42 15.77 10.26 -35.82
C LYS A 42 16.36 11.18 -36.89
N LYS A 43 16.69 12.42 -36.54
CA LYS A 43 17.24 13.41 -37.49
C LYS A 43 18.65 13.04 -37.96
N VAL A 44 19.51 12.59 -37.05
CA VAL A 44 20.89 12.19 -37.36
C VAL A 44 20.88 10.95 -38.24
N SER A 45 20.09 9.93 -37.92
CA SER A 45 19.98 8.72 -38.75
C SER A 45 19.40 8.99 -40.14
N ALA A 46 18.53 9.99 -40.29
CA ALA A 46 17.93 10.33 -41.58
C ALA A 46 18.79 11.27 -42.45
N SER A 47 19.56 12.18 -41.83
CA SER A 47 20.18 13.30 -42.54
C SER A 47 21.71 13.21 -42.64
N VAL A 48 22.35 12.31 -41.89
CA VAL A 48 23.81 12.21 -41.82
C VAL A 48 24.26 10.81 -42.27
N PRO A 49 24.67 10.63 -43.54
CA PRO A 49 25.28 9.38 -43.98
C PRO A 49 26.65 9.22 -43.30
N MET A 50 26.79 8.17 -42.49
CA MET A 50 28.03 7.87 -41.77
C MET A 50 28.98 7.04 -42.65
N PRO A 51 30.26 7.43 -42.80
CA PRO A 51 31.24 6.60 -43.48
C PRO A 51 31.48 5.27 -42.73
N PRO A 52 31.98 4.22 -43.41
CA PRO A 52 32.31 2.96 -42.77
C PRO A 52 33.29 3.15 -41.61
N GLY A 53 33.00 2.53 -40.46
CA GLY A 53 33.84 2.61 -39.25
C GLY A 53 33.51 3.76 -38.30
N TYR A 54 32.55 4.63 -38.63
CA TYR A 54 32.02 5.65 -37.72
C TYR A 54 30.70 5.21 -37.11
N PHE A 55 30.53 5.42 -35.81
CA PHE A 55 29.28 5.19 -35.09
C PHE A 55 29.00 6.36 -34.15
N VAL A 56 27.72 6.56 -33.82
CA VAL A 56 27.27 7.59 -32.88
C VAL A 56 26.75 6.91 -31.64
N GLU A 57 27.24 7.35 -30.49
CA GLU A 57 26.80 6.90 -29.19
C GLU A 57 26.20 8.06 -28.39
N TYR A 58 25.04 7.83 -27.78
CA TYR A 58 24.30 8.83 -27.01
C TYR A 58 24.52 8.58 -25.52
N GLY A 59 25.57 9.18 -24.98
CA GLY A 59 25.96 9.04 -23.57
C GLY A 59 25.49 10.17 -22.66
N GLY A 60 26.01 10.19 -21.43
CA GLY A 60 25.79 11.25 -20.45
C GLY A 60 24.51 11.05 -19.62
N GLN A 61 23.74 12.12 -19.36
CA GLN A 61 22.54 12.04 -18.53
C GLN A 61 21.46 11.12 -19.12
N PHE A 62 21.41 10.97 -20.44
CA PHE A 62 20.43 10.10 -21.11
C PHE A 62 20.67 8.62 -20.83
N GLU A 63 21.92 8.17 -20.97
CA GLU A 63 22.33 6.79 -20.66
C GLU A 63 22.10 6.44 -19.18
N ALA A 64 22.47 7.36 -18.29
CA ALA A 64 22.22 7.24 -16.86
C ALA A 64 20.71 7.14 -16.56
N GLN A 65 19.89 7.99 -17.19
CA GLN A 65 18.42 7.96 -17.05
C GLN A 65 17.82 6.66 -17.59
N GLN A 66 18.29 6.15 -18.72
CA GLN A 66 17.78 4.91 -19.32
C GLN A 66 18.12 3.69 -18.45
N SER A 67 19.36 3.63 -17.95
CA SER A 67 19.82 2.59 -17.04
C SER A 67 19.03 2.61 -15.72
N ALA A 68 18.85 3.80 -15.14
CA ALA A 68 18.03 3.97 -13.94
C ALA A 68 16.57 3.59 -14.18
N SER A 69 15.98 4.00 -15.30
CA SER A 69 14.58 3.67 -15.64
C SER A 69 14.37 2.17 -15.80
N ARG A 70 15.32 1.48 -16.44
CA ARG A 70 15.31 0.02 -16.58
C ARG A 70 15.40 -0.66 -15.22
N LEU A 71 16.31 -0.22 -14.37
CA LEU A 71 16.46 -0.75 -13.02
C LEU A 71 15.18 -0.55 -12.19
N ILE A 72 14.60 0.65 -12.22
CA ILE A 72 13.34 0.97 -11.53
C ILE A 72 12.20 0.09 -12.05
N LEU A 73 12.10 -0.13 -13.36
CA LEU A 73 11.09 -1.03 -13.93
C LEU A 73 11.25 -2.46 -13.39
N PHE A 74 12.46 -3.03 -13.44
CA PHE A 74 12.70 -4.38 -12.91
C PHE A 74 12.43 -4.48 -11.40
N LEU A 75 12.93 -3.52 -10.60
CA LEU A 75 12.71 -3.50 -9.16
C LEU A 75 11.23 -3.30 -8.79
N SER A 76 10.51 -2.44 -9.52
CA SER A 76 9.08 -2.21 -9.29
C SER A 76 8.25 -3.46 -9.59
N LEU A 77 8.55 -4.16 -10.67
CA LEU A 77 7.86 -5.41 -11.01
C LEU A 77 8.15 -6.50 -9.97
N PHE A 78 9.42 -6.65 -9.57
CA PHE A 78 9.82 -7.59 -8.52
C PHE A 78 9.13 -7.27 -7.18
N SER A 79 9.12 -6.00 -6.78
CA SER A 79 8.45 -5.55 -5.57
C SER A 79 6.94 -5.80 -5.62
N LEU A 80 6.29 -5.55 -6.74
CA LEU A 80 4.85 -5.77 -6.92
C LEU A 80 4.50 -7.26 -6.80
N VAL A 81 5.32 -8.15 -7.37
CA VAL A 81 5.17 -9.60 -7.21
C VAL A 81 5.41 -10.02 -5.76
N ALA A 82 6.44 -9.51 -5.11
CA ALA A 82 6.72 -9.81 -3.70
C ALA A 82 5.55 -9.38 -2.79
N ILE A 83 5.03 -8.16 -2.98
CA ILE A 83 3.86 -7.65 -2.24
C ILE A 83 2.64 -8.55 -2.48
N TYR A 84 2.37 -8.92 -3.74
CA TYR A 84 1.27 -9.84 -4.06
C TYR A 84 1.40 -11.18 -3.33
N LEU A 85 2.59 -11.79 -3.33
CA LEU A 85 2.84 -13.04 -2.63
C LEU A 85 2.68 -12.90 -1.11
N THR A 86 3.18 -11.81 -0.52
CA THR A 86 3.00 -11.54 0.91
C THR A 86 1.52 -11.36 1.26
N LEU A 87 0.75 -10.62 0.45
CA LEU A 87 -0.69 -10.45 0.64
C LEU A 87 -1.45 -11.78 0.48
N GLN A 88 -1.04 -12.61 -0.49
CA GLN A 88 -1.59 -13.95 -0.69
C GLN A 88 -1.38 -14.84 0.53
N MET A 89 -0.19 -14.80 1.13
CA MET A 89 0.12 -15.52 2.36
C MET A 89 -0.70 -15.00 3.55
N ALA A 90 -0.91 -13.68 3.63
CA ALA A 90 -1.66 -13.06 4.73
C ALA A 90 -3.17 -13.31 4.67
N LEU A 91 -3.77 -13.32 3.47
CA LEU A 91 -5.24 -13.39 3.29
C LEU A 91 -5.74 -14.76 2.81
N GLY A 92 -4.83 -15.67 2.45
CA GLY A 92 -5.14 -17.04 2.02
C GLY A 92 -5.77 -17.18 0.63
N HIS A 93 -6.18 -16.09 -0.04
CA HIS A 93 -6.89 -16.16 -1.32
C HIS A 93 -6.46 -15.09 -2.35
N PRO A 94 -6.19 -15.47 -3.63
CA PRO A 94 -5.59 -14.56 -4.62
C PRO A 94 -6.45 -13.37 -4.97
N ARG A 95 -7.78 -13.56 -4.95
CA ARG A 95 -8.73 -12.47 -5.19
C ARG A 95 -8.73 -11.43 -4.08
N ALA A 96 -8.55 -11.86 -2.83
CA ALA A 96 -8.46 -10.97 -1.68
C ALA A 96 -7.18 -10.12 -1.74
N ALA A 97 -6.05 -10.74 -2.11
CA ALA A 97 -4.79 -10.04 -2.33
C ALA A 97 -4.89 -8.97 -3.44
N ILE A 98 -5.49 -9.32 -4.59
CA ILE A 98 -5.68 -8.36 -5.71
C ILE A 98 -6.54 -7.18 -5.28
N GLN A 99 -7.59 -7.41 -4.49
CA GLN A 99 -8.46 -6.33 -4.01
C GLN A 99 -7.69 -5.32 -3.15
N VAL A 100 -6.82 -5.77 -2.24
CA VAL A 100 -5.94 -4.85 -1.47
C VAL A 100 -4.97 -4.10 -2.38
N MET A 101 -4.44 -4.76 -3.42
CA MET A 101 -3.52 -4.10 -4.36
C MET A 101 -4.16 -2.94 -5.13
N VAL A 102 -5.50 -2.94 -5.32
CA VAL A 102 -6.21 -1.81 -5.95
C VAL A 102 -6.10 -0.53 -5.11
N ASN A 103 -5.81 -0.62 -3.81
CA ASN A 103 -5.66 0.55 -2.96
C ASN A 103 -4.36 1.33 -3.23
N ILE A 104 -3.33 0.66 -3.76
CA ILE A 104 -2.04 1.29 -4.09
C ILE A 104 -2.21 2.42 -5.11
N PRO A 105 -2.79 2.21 -6.31
CA PRO A 105 -2.99 3.29 -7.28
C PRO A 105 -3.91 4.40 -6.75
N LEU A 106 -4.91 4.08 -5.94
CA LEU A 106 -5.79 5.09 -5.31
C LEU A 106 -5.00 6.04 -4.40
N ALA A 107 -4.06 5.50 -3.62
CA ALA A 107 -3.18 6.30 -2.77
C ALA A 107 -2.20 7.16 -3.57
N ILE A 108 -1.64 6.61 -4.67
CA ILE A 108 -0.73 7.35 -5.56
C ILE A 108 -1.42 8.59 -6.12
N ILE A 109 -2.65 8.46 -6.60
CA ILE A 109 -3.40 9.56 -7.19
C ILE A 109 -3.51 10.73 -6.20
N GLY A 110 -3.90 10.46 -4.95
CA GLY A 110 -3.99 11.49 -3.92
C GLY A 110 -2.67 12.18 -3.59
N GLY A 111 -1.59 11.39 -3.49
CA GLY A 111 -0.26 11.92 -3.20
C GLY A 111 0.28 12.80 -4.34
N ILE A 112 0.11 12.39 -5.60
CA ILE A 112 0.51 13.19 -6.77
C ILE A 112 -0.28 14.49 -6.85
N ILE A 113 -1.61 14.43 -6.66
CA ILE A 113 -2.47 15.62 -6.66
C ILE A 113 -2.01 16.60 -5.58
N ALA A 114 -1.70 16.13 -4.37
CA ALA A 114 -1.23 17.00 -3.31
C ALA A 114 0.11 17.65 -3.61
N VAL A 115 1.08 16.93 -4.19
CA VAL A 115 2.35 17.50 -4.63
C VAL A 115 2.12 18.59 -5.69
N PHE A 116 1.27 18.31 -6.67
CA PHE A 116 0.92 19.26 -7.73
C PHE A 116 0.28 20.53 -7.20
N LEU A 117 -0.73 20.41 -6.32
CA LEU A 117 -1.40 21.55 -5.67
C LEU A 117 -0.45 22.37 -4.79
N THR A 118 0.54 21.71 -4.19
CA THR A 118 1.50 22.36 -3.30
C THR A 118 2.65 23.03 -4.05
N GLY A 119 2.73 22.85 -5.37
CA GLY A 119 3.83 23.32 -6.22
C GLY A 119 5.17 22.61 -5.94
N GLY A 120 5.11 21.43 -5.33
CA GLY A 120 6.30 20.63 -5.01
C GLY A 120 6.82 19.87 -6.23
N VAL A 121 8.08 19.46 -6.17
CA VAL A 121 8.68 18.54 -7.15
C VAL A 121 8.71 17.12 -6.57
N LEU A 122 8.60 16.11 -7.44
CA LEU A 122 8.85 14.72 -7.07
C LEU A 122 10.33 14.54 -6.72
N SER A 123 10.61 14.53 -5.43
CA SER A 123 11.95 14.35 -4.87
C SER A 123 12.12 12.97 -4.24
N VAL A 124 13.35 12.61 -3.87
CA VAL A 124 13.63 11.39 -3.10
C VAL A 124 12.81 11.35 -1.81
N ALA A 125 12.62 12.50 -1.15
CA ALA A 125 11.80 12.58 0.05
C ALA A 125 10.31 12.30 -0.21
N SER A 126 9.80 12.75 -1.36
CA SER A 126 8.44 12.44 -1.81
C SER A 126 8.27 10.93 -2.02
N LEU A 127 9.27 10.26 -2.59
CA LEU A 127 9.28 8.80 -2.77
C LEU A 127 9.22 8.05 -1.44
N VAL A 128 9.98 8.49 -0.44
CA VAL A 128 9.89 7.92 0.93
C VAL A 128 8.48 8.10 1.50
N GLY A 129 7.86 9.25 1.27
CA GLY A 129 6.45 9.49 1.62
C GLY A 129 5.48 8.51 0.96
N PHE A 130 5.66 8.22 -0.34
CA PHE A 130 4.84 7.20 -1.02
C PHE A 130 5.03 5.81 -0.42
N ILE A 131 6.25 5.40 -0.06
CA ILE A 131 6.51 4.11 0.58
C ILE A 131 5.75 4.01 1.91
N SER A 132 5.82 5.04 2.76
CA SER A 132 5.06 5.08 4.01
C SER A 132 3.55 5.02 3.78
N LEU A 133 3.06 5.76 2.78
CA LEU A 133 1.66 5.78 2.39
C LEU A 133 1.16 4.40 1.92
N PHE A 134 1.97 3.66 1.16
CA PHE A 134 1.65 2.30 0.75
C PHE A 134 1.52 1.35 1.92
N GLY A 135 2.39 1.47 2.93
CA GLY A 135 2.27 0.70 4.17
C GLY A 135 0.95 0.97 4.91
N ILE A 136 0.61 2.24 5.12
CA ILE A 136 -0.62 2.63 5.83
C ILE A 136 -1.86 2.16 5.07
N THR A 137 -1.90 2.42 3.75
CA THR A 137 -3.04 2.07 2.91
C THR A 137 -3.20 0.55 2.77
N SER A 138 -2.10 -0.19 2.61
CA SER A 138 -2.15 -1.66 2.53
C SER A 138 -2.63 -2.25 3.85
N ARG A 139 -2.16 -1.73 4.99
CA ARG A 139 -2.63 -2.15 6.32
C ARG A 139 -4.14 -1.94 6.46
N ASN A 140 -4.65 -0.79 6.06
CA ASN A 140 -6.09 -0.50 6.13
C ASN A 140 -6.90 -1.47 5.25
N GLY A 141 -6.46 -1.71 4.02
CA GLY A 141 -7.10 -2.68 3.11
C GLY A 141 -7.08 -4.12 3.63
N ILE A 142 -5.95 -4.58 4.17
CA ILE A 142 -5.81 -5.92 4.78
C ILE A 142 -6.79 -6.06 5.95
N MET A 143 -6.82 -5.07 6.86
CA MET A 143 -7.70 -5.11 8.03
C MET A 143 -9.17 -5.14 7.63
N MET A 144 -9.57 -4.41 6.58
CA MET A 144 -10.95 -4.43 6.09
C MET A 144 -11.35 -5.80 5.54
N ILE A 145 -10.53 -6.38 4.66
CA ILE A 145 -10.83 -7.69 4.07
C ILE A 145 -10.76 -8.81 5.11
N SER A 146 -9.78 -8.77 6.01
CA SER A 146 -9.66 -9.72 7.11
C SER A 146 -10.87 -9.67 8.03
N HIS A 147 -11.45 -8.47 8.27
CA HIS A 147 -12.68 -8.33 9.05
C HIS A 147 -13.87 -9.01 8.36
N TYR A 148 -14.05 -8.85 7.05
CA TYR A 148 -15.09 -9.59 6.32
C TYR A 148 -14.90 -11.11 6.39
N GLN A 149 -13.66 -11.58 6.29
CA GLN A 149 -13.35 -13.00 6.45
C GLN A 149 -13.66 -13.49 7.87
N HIS A 150 -13.39 -12.67 8.89
CA HIS A 150 -13.69 -12.96 10.29
C HIS A 150 -15.21 -13.09 10.53
N LEU A 151 -16.01 -12.13 10.04
CA LEU A 151 -17.48 -12.18 10.11
C LEU A 151 -18.05 -13.48 9.49
N MET A 152 -17.50 -13.94 8.37
CA MET A 152 -17.95 -15.17 7.71
C MET A 152 -17.50 -16.45 8.44
N LYS A 153 -16.28 -16.44 8.99
CA LYS A 153 -15.64 -17.61 9.57
C LYS A 153 -16.06 -17.84 11.02
N GLU A 154 -16.01 -16.81 11.85
CA GLU A 154 -16.20 -16.90 13.31
C GLU A 154 -17.63 -16.53 13.72
N GLU A 155 -18.20 -15.46 13.17
CA GLU A 155 -19.57 -15.02 13.51
C GLU A 155 -20.66 -15.75 12.71
N GLY A 156 -20.27 -16.58 11.74
CA GLY A 156 -21.22 -17.41 11.02
C GLY A 156 -22.02 -16.68 9.93
N GLU A 157 -21.70 -15.43 9.61
CA GLU A 157 -22.47 -14.65 8.63
C GLU A 157 -22.37 -15.22 7.21
N ASN A 158 -23.49 -15.16 6.47
CA ASN A 158 -23.54 -15.57 5.08
C ASN A 158 -23.15 -14.39 4.16
N TRP A 159 -22.79 -14.70 2.91
CA TRP A 159 -22.51 -13.70 1.88
C TRP A 159 -23.76 -12.87 1.56
N THR A 160 -23.91 -11.74 2.25
CA THR A 160 -25.04 -10.82 2.11
C THR A 160 -24.54 -9.38 2.06
N GLU A 161 -25.35 -8.50 1.46
CA GLU A 161 -25.07 -7.06 1.44
C GLU A 161 -24.99 -6.49 2.86
N HIS A 162 -25.89 -6.94 3.75
CA HIS A 162 -25.92 -6.52 5.15
C HIS A 162 -24.59 -6.79 5.86
N MET A 163 -23.98 -7.96 5.66
CA MET A 163 -22.68 -8.31 6.24
C MET A 163 -21.57 -7.32 5.81
N ILE A 164 -21.53 -6.96 4.53
CA ILE A 164 -20.53 -6.01 4.01
C ILE A 164 -20.74 -4.62 4.60
N VAL A 165 -21.99 -4.15 4.67
CA VAL A 165 -22.33 -2.85 5.26
C VAL A 165 -21.95 -2.83 6.74
N ARG A 166 -22.31 -3.87 7.49
CA ARG A 166 -21.96 -4.03 8.91
C ARG A 166 -20.45 -3.99 9.11
N GLY A 167 -19.70 -4.85 8.40
CA GLY A 167 -18.24 -4.89 8.49
C GLY A 167 -17.57 -3.57 8.07
N SER A 168 -18.11 -2.89 7.07
CA SER A 168 -17.63 -1.56 6.64
C SER A 168 -17.80 -0.51 7.75
N LEU A 169 -18.97 -0.49 8.40
CA LEU A 169 -19.31 0.47 9.45
C LEU A 169 -18.48 0.23 10.72
N GLU A 170 -18.30 -1.03 11.12
CA GLU A 170 -17.46 -1.41 12.27
C GLU A 170 -15.99 -0.99 12.07
N ARG A 171 -15.52 -0.98 10.81
CA ARG A 171 -14.17 -0.56 10.45
C ARG A 171 -13.99 0.93 10.20
N LEU A 172 -15.07 1.66 9.94
CA LEU A 172 -15.03 3.08 9.59
C LEU A 172 -14.36 3.92 10.69
N VAL A 173 -14.80 3.77 11.93
CA VAL A 173 -14.30 4.58 13.05
C VAL A 173 -12.81 4.35 13.30
N PRO A 174 -12.31 3.10 13.43
CA PRO A 174 -10.87 2.88 13.60
C PRO A 174 -10.01 3.35 12.41
N VAL A 175 -10.51 3.24 11.17
CA VAL A 175 -9.78 3.72 9.98
C VAL A 175 -9.65 5.23 10.03
N LEU A 176 -10.75 5.96 10.29
CA LEU A 176 -10.74 7.41 10.44
C LEU A 176 -9.83 7.87 11.59
N MET A 177 -9.82 7.15 12.73
CA MET A 177 -8.92 7.46 13.84
C MET A 177 -7.44 7.46 13.42
N THR A 178 -7.02 6.44 12.65
CA THR A 178 -5.64 6.36 12.16
C THR A 178 -5.31 7.47 11.16
N ALA A 179 -6.23 7.74 10.22
CA ALA A 179 -6.08 8.80 9.22
C ALA A 179 -6.00 10.18 9.88
N LEU A 180 -6.87 10.47 10.86
CA LEU A 180 -6.87 11.73 11.60
C LEU A 180 -5.61 11.89 12.43
N THR A 181 -5.18 10.85 13.14
CA THR A 181 -3.96 10.90 13.96
C THR A 181 -2.72 11.18 13.11
N ALA A 182 -2.56 10.44 12.00
CA ALA A 182 -1.46 10.67 11.06
C ALA A 182 -1.55 12.03 10.38
N GLY A 183 -2.75 12.44 9.97
CA GLY A 183 -3.00 13.75 9.37
C GLY A 183 -2.59 14.88 10.31
N LEU A 184 -3.11 14.91 11.54
CA LEU A 184 -2.80 15.92 12.55
C LEU A 184 -1.30 15.99 12.86
N ALA A 185 -0.60 14.85 12.89
CA ALA A 185 0.84 14.81 13.09
C ALA A 185 1.64 15.43 11.93
N LEU A 186 1.13 15.30 10.69
CA LEU A 186 1.83 15.71 9.47
C LEU A 186 1.45 17.12 8.99
N ILE A 187 0.29 17.65 9.35
CA ILE A 187 -0.15 19.02 9.03
C ILE A 187 0.93 20.08 9.31
N PRO A 188 1.52 20.17 10.52
CA PRO A 188 2.51 21.21 10.80
C PRO A 188 3.79 21.07 9.96
N LEU A 189 4.15 19.85 9.57
CA LEU A 189 5.31 19.59 8.71
C LEU A 189 5.01 19.97 7.25
N ALA A 190 3.80 19.68 6.77
CA ALA A 190 3.39 19.98 5.40
C ALA A 190 3.30 21.49 5.13
N ILE A 191 2.92 22.29 6.13
CA ILE A 191 2.78 23.75 6.03
C ILE A 191 4.12 24.48 6.18
N ALA A 192 5.11 23.88 6.84
CA ALA A 192 6.40 24.51 7.15
C ALA A 192 7.36 24.58 5.93
N LYS A 193 6.91 25.18 4.83
CA LYS A 193 7.69 25.41 3.61
C LYS A 193 8.85 26.36 3.86
N GLY A 194 10.05 26.00 3.40
CA GLY A 194 11.23 26.88 3.39
C GLY A 194 11.92 27.08 4.74
N ALA A 195 11.51 26.38 5.80
CA ALA A 195 12.23 26.40 7.06
C ALA A 195 13.53 25.56 6.97
N PRO A 196 14.68 26.06 7.44
CA PRO A 196 15.93 25.31 7.46
C PRO A 196 15.76 23.94 8.11
N GLY A 197 16.24 22.88 7.46
CA GLY A 197 16.12 21.50 7.93
C GLY A 197 14.78 20.79 7.63
N LYS A 198 13.78 21.47 7.06
CA LYS A 198 12.49 20.87 6.70
C LYS A 198 12.31 20.58 5.20
N GLU A 199 13.34 20.83 4.39
CA GLU A 199 13.32 20.64 2.93
C GLU A 199 13.08 19.20 2.50
N ILE A 200 13.47 18.23 3.33
CA ILE A 200 13.22 16.80 3.11
C ILE A 200 11.88 16.38 3.75
N LEU A 201 11.54 16.93 4.91
CA LEU A 201 10.33 16.53 5.65
C LEU A 201 9.04 17.05 5.00
N GLN A 202 9.07 18.25 4.42
CA GLN A 202 7.89 18.88 3.86
C GLN A 202 7.32 18.10 2.65
N PRO A 203 8.11 17.71 1.63
CA PRO A 203 7.59 16.93 0.51
C PRO A 203 7.07 15.55 0.94
N LEU A 204 7.74 14.91 1.90
CA LEU A 204 7.30 13.64 2.49
C LEU A 204 5.92 13.80 3.14
N ALA A 205 5.74 14.82 4.00
CA ALA A 205 4.50 15.05 4.72
C ALA A 205 3.32 15.37 3.77
N VAL A 206 3.57 16.16 2.72
CA VAL A 206 2.54 16.51 1.72
C VAL A 206 2.03 15.26 0.99
N VAL A 207 2.94 14.40 0.54
CA VAL A 207 2.58 13.16 -0.16
C VAL A 207 1.74 12.26 0.74
N VAL A 208 2.19 12.04 1.98
CA VAL A 208 1.47 11.16 2.92
C VAL A 208 0.11 11.74 3.25
N LEU A 209 0.01 13.04 3.55
CA LEU A 209 -1.25 13.68 3.92
C LEU A 209 -2.29 13.65 2.78
N GLY A 210 -1.89 14.03 1.57
CA GLY A 210 -2.77 14.01 0.40
C GLY A 210 -3.19 12.60 -0.01
N GLY A 211 -2.23 11.68 0.05
CA GLY A 211 -2.45 10.26 -0.18
C GLY A 211 -3.43 9.66 0.82
N LEU A 212 -3.27 9.94 2.11
CA LEU A 212 -4.14 9.43 3.18
C LEU A 212 -5.58 9.91 3.05
N ILE A 213 -5.80 11.19 2.77
CA ILE A 213 -7.16 11.74 2.61
C ILE A 213 -7.85 11.01 1.46
N THR A 214 -7.17 10.91 0.31
CA THR A 214 -7.74 10.31 -0.89
C THR A 214 -7.91 8.80 -0.72
N SER A 215 -6.89 8.10 -0.20
CA SER A 215 -6.95 6.65 -0.03
C SER A 215 -7.98 6.27 1.01
N THR A 216 -8.10 6.98 2.14
CA THR A 216 -9.08 6.66 3.18
C THR A 216 -10.51 6.82 2.67
N LEU A 217 -10.81 7.91 1.97
CA LEU A 217 -12.15 8.16 1.42
C LEU A 217 -12.49 7.15 0.32
N LEU A 218 -11.56 6.90 -0.61
CA LEU A 218 -11.80 5.99 -1.72
C LEU A 218 -11.81 4.53 -1.26
N ASP A 219 -10.93 4.11 -0.36
CA ASP A 219 -10.87 2.73 0.16
C ASP A 219 -12.18 2.33 0.83
N GLN A 220 -12.76 3.22 1.64
CA GLN A 220 -14.04 2.97 2.31
C GLN A 220 -15.22 2.78 1.34
N ILE A 221 -15.11 3.25 0.09
CA ILE A 221 -16.16 3.11 -0.94
C ILE A 221 -15.80 1.96 -1.90
N VAL A 222 -14.57 1.94 -2.38
CA VAL A 222 -14.07 1.05 -3.42
C VAL A 222 -13.88 -0.36 -2.89
N THR A 223 -13.34 -0.54 -1.68
CA THR A 223 -13.08 -1.88 -1.14
C THR A 223 -14.37 -2.66 -0.87
N PRO A 224 -15.41 -2.12 -0.20
CA PRO A 224 -16.68 -2.81 -0.05
C PRO A 224 -17.33 -3.14 -1.40
N ALA A 225 -17.31 -2.21 -2.36
CA ALA A 225 -17.87 -2.42 -3.69
C ALA A 225 -17.14 -3.51 -4.48
N LEU A 226 -15.81 -3.52 -4.45
CA LEU A 226 -14.99 -4.55 -5.09
C LEU A 226 -15.14 -5.90 -4.39
N PHE A 227 -15.26 -5.91 -3.07
CA PHE A 227 -15.50 -7.12 -2.30
C PHE A 227 -16.85 -7.72 -2.69
N TRP A 228 -17.92 -6.93 -2.72
CA TRP A 228 -19.24 -7.39 -3.18
C TRP A 228 -19.20 -7.96 -4.61
N ARG A 229 -18.52 -7.30 -5.54
CA ARG A 229 -18.49 -7.70 -6.96
C ARG A 229 -17.62 -8.93 -7.23
N PHE A 230 -16.46 -9.03 -6.60
CA PHE A 230 -15.43 -10.02 -6.96
C PHE A 230 -15.06 -11.00 -5.83
N GLY A 231 -15.49 -10.71 -4.60
CA GLY A 231 -15.19 -11.47 -3.40
C GLY A 231 -16.09 -12.69 -3.19
N LYS A 232 -17.15 -12.88 -3.98
CA LYS A 232 -18.06 -14.03 -3.81
C LYS A 232 -17.32 -15.38 -3.72
N PRO A 233 -16.31 -15.68 -4.58
CA PRO A 233 -15.59 -16.96 -4.46
C PRO A 233 -14.72 -17.09 -3.21
N VAL A 234 -14.30 -15.96 -2.62
CA VAL A 234 -13.64 -15.94 -1.30
C VAL A 234 -14.64 -16.36 -0.23
N GLY A 235 -15.83 -15.76 -0.24
CA GLY A 235 -16.91 -16.10 0.69
C GLY A 235 -17.40 -17.54 0.55
N ASP A 236 -17.63 -18.00 -0.68
CA ASP A 236 -18.07 -19.37 -0.97
C ASP A 236 -17.07 -20.41 -0.42
N GLN A 237 -15.75 -20.16 -0.54
CA GLN A 237 -14.73 -21.06 0.01
C GLN A 237 -14.72 -21.10 1.54
N ILE A 238 -14.82 -19.94 2.19
CA ILE A 238 -14.85 -19.85 3.66
C ILE A 238 -16.10 -20.54 4.21
N ILE A 239 -17.26 -20.28 3.61
CA ILE A 239 -18.54 -20.89 3.99
C ILE A 239 -18.49 -22.41 3.77
N ALA A 240 -17.93 -22.86 2.64
CA ALA A 240 -17.76 -24.30 2.37
C ALA A 240 -16.85 -24.99 3.40
N GLN A 241 -15.74 -24.35 3.78
CA GLN A 241 -14.84 -24.87 4.83
C GLN A 241 -15.54 -24.95 6.18
N ARG A 242 -16.29 -23.91 6.58
CA ARG A 242 -17.07 -23.91 7.83
C ARG A 242 -18.09 -25.05 7.86
N HIS A 243 -18.86 -25.24 6.78
CA HIS A 243 -19.84 -26.33 6.71
C HIS A 243 -19.19 -27.71 6.67
N ALA A 244 -18.03 -27.86 6.03
CA ALA A 244 -17.28 -29.11 6.05
C ALA A 244 -16.76 -29.44 7.46
N HIS A 245 -16.29 -28.42 8.19
CA HIS A 245 -15.84 -28.55 9.57
C HIS A 245 -16.99 -28.92 10.53
N GLN A 246 -18.13 -28.22 10.44
CA GLN A 246 -19.34 -28.58 11.21
C GLN A 246 -19.80 -30.01 10.93
N ARG A 247 -19.84 -30.43 9.66
CA ARG A 247 -20.18 -31.82 9.30
C ARG A 247 -19.18 -32.85 9.82
N ALA A 248 -17.91 -32.47 9.98
CA ALA A 248 -16.90 -33.35 10.54
C ALA A 248 -17.08 -33.51 12.07
N ILE A 249 -17.48 -32.44 12.77
CA ILE A 249 -17.85 -32.48 14.19
C ILE A 249 -19.10 -33.34 14.39
N GLU A 250 -20.17 -33.12 13.61
CA GLU A 250 -21.41 -33.91 13.69
C GLU A 250 -21.20 -35.41 13.45
N ARG A 251 -20.21 -35.76 12.61
CA ARG A 251 -19.82 -37.15 12.33
C ARG A 251 -18.84 -37.74 13.34
N GLY A 252 -18.43 -36.98 14.36
CA GLY A 252 -17.45 -37.40 15.37
C GLY A 252 -16.03 -37.61 14.82
N LEU A 253 -15.72 -37.05 13.64
CA LEU A 253 -14.40 -37.17 12.99
C LEU A 253 -13.39 -36.17 13.54
N VAL A 254 -13.88 -35.09 14.16
CA VAL A 254 -13.09 -34.04 14.79
C VAL A 254 -13.67 -33.81 16.20
N PRO A 255 -12.88 -33.87 17.27
CA PRO A 255 -13.37 -33.53 18.60
C PRO A 255 -13.85 -32.06 18.60
N PRO A 256 -15.01 -31.75 19.21
CA PRO A 256 -15.45 -30.36 19.35
C PRO A 256 -14.39 -29.57 20.12
N ASP A 257 -14.11 -28.33 19.69
CA ASP A 257 -13.08 -27.50 20.30
C ASP A 257 -13.29 -27.40 21.83
N PRO A 258 -12.30 -27.80 22.64
CA PRO A 258 -12.45 -27.87 24.10
C PRO A 258 -12.68 -26.49 24.73
N ASP A 259 -12.23 -25.42 24.06
CA ASP A 259 -12.33 -24.05 24.56
C ASP A 259 -13.78 -23.52 24.51
N LEU A 260 -14.61 -23.98 23.57
CA LEU A 260 -15.99 -23.50 23.43
C LEU A 260 -16.87 -23.90 24.62
N HIS A 261 -16.68 -25.11 25.14
CA HIS A 261 -17.38 -25.60 26.34
C HIS A 261 -16.80 -25.09 27.65
N LEU A 262 -15.52 -24.69 27.68
CA LEU A 262 -14.90 -24.11 28.88
C LEU A 262 -15.49 -22.73 29.19
N PHE A 263 -15.72 -21.90 28.16
CA PHE A 263 -16.39 -20.61 28.32
C PHE A 263 -17.86 -20.74 28.71
N ASP A 264 -18.62 -21.65 28.09
CA ASP A 264 -20.02 -21.90 28.44
C ASP A 264 -20.18 -22.41 29.89
N ASN A 265 -19.28 -23.28 30.34
CA ASN A 265 -19.27 -23.76 31.73
C ASN A 265 -18.87 -22.65 32.71
N LEU A 266 -17.89 -21.82 32.39
CA LEU A 266 -17.50 -20.66 33.21
C LEU A 266 -18.64 -19.64 33.35
N PHE A 267 -19.37 -19.35 32.27
CA PHE A 267 -20.52 -18.44 32.34
C PHE A 267 -21.72 -19.05 33.08
N ASN A 268 -21.99 -20.34 32.89
CA ASN A 268 -23.04 -21.02 33.66
C ASN A 268 -22.71 -21.09 35.16
N ASP A 269 -21.44 -21.34 35.52
CA ASP A 269 -21.01 -21.37 36.92
C ASP A 269 -21.15 -19.98 37.58
N VAL A 270 -20.80 -18.90 36.87
CA VAL A 270 -20.99 -17.53 37.38
C VAL A 270 -22.48 -17.19 37.53
N SER A 271 -23.32 -17.64 36.60
CA SER A 271 -24.78 -17.43 36.64
C SER A 271 -25.44 -18.20 37.80
N LEU A 272 -25.01 -19.44 38.02
CA LEU A 272 -25.48 -20.30 39.11
C LEU A 272 -25.06 -19.74 40.47
N ASN A 273 -23.84 -19.22 40.59
CA ASN A 273 -23.37 -18.61 41.85
C ASN A 273 -24.16 -17.35 42.21
N GLN A 274 -24.50 -16.49 41.24
CA GLN A 274 -25.34 -15.31 41.49
C GLN A 274 -26.80 -15.65 41.84
N SER A 275 -27.29 -16.81 41.41
CA SER A 275 -28.63 -17.29 41.80
C SER A 275 -28.66 -17.86 43.22
N ASN A 276 -27.59 -18.54 43.66
CA ASN A 276 -27.47 -19.04 45.03
C ASN A 276 -27.25 -17.90 46.04
N GLU A 277 -26.46 -16.87 45.71
CA GLU A 277 -26.24 -15.71 46.59
C GLU A 277 -27.54 -14.93 46.88
N LYS A 278 -28.45 -14.83 45.90
CA LYS A 278 -29.78 -14.21 46.11
C LYS A 278 -30.74 -15.07 46.94
N THR A 279 -30.48 -16.36 47.06
CA THR A 279 -31.32 -17.28 47.83
C THR A 279 -30.90 -17.29 49.30
N GLU A 280 -29.59 -17.18 49.59
CA GLU A 280 -29.09 -17.01 50.96
C GLU A 280 -29.43 -15.63 51.56
N GLN A 281 -29.40 -14.56 50.77
CA GLN A 281 -29.68 -13.20 51.27
C GLN A 281 -31.16 -12.95 51.63
N ASN A 282 -32.06 -13.87 51.25
CA ASN A 282 -33.49 -13.75 51.52
C ASN A 282 -33.94 -14.53 52.77
N ASP A 283 -33.05 -15.33 53.38
CA ASP A 283 -33.33 -16.14 54.58
C ASP A 283 -32.93 -15.42 55.89
N ASP A 284 -32.14 -14.34 55.81
CA ASP A 284 -31.71 -13.52 56.97
C ASP A 284 -32.71 -12.41 57.37
N GLY A 285 -33.92 -12.42 56.80
CA GLY A 285 -34.94 -11.37 56.93
C GLY A 285 -36.14 -11.68 57.83
N ALA A 286 -36.05 -12.64 58.76
CA ALA A 286 -37.18 -12.93 59.67
C ALA A 286 -37.28 -11.89 60.82
N PRO A 287 -38.44 -11.25 61.05
CA PRO A 287 -38.59 -10.22 62.06
C PRO A 287 -38.63 -10.83 63.47
N PHE A 288 -37.82 -10.30 64.38
CA PHE A 288 -37.88 -10.57 65.81
C PHE A 288 -39.28 -10.22 66.36
N ASP A 289 -40.02 -11.26 66.75
CA ASP A 289 -41.31 -11.17 67.42
C ASP A 289 -41.12 -10.61 68.84
N LYS A 290 -41.91 -9.59 69.16
CA LYS A 290 -42.00 -9.01 70.50
C LYS A 290 -43.04 -9.81 71.28
N GLN A 291 -42.66 -10.39 72.41
CA GLN A 291 -43.61 -10.89 73.39
C GLN A 291 -43.49 -10.13 74.72
N PRO A 292 -44.61 -9.63 75.30
CA PRO A 292 -44.61 -8.89 76.55
C PRO A 292 -44.95 -9.81 77.75
N ALA A 293 -44.24 -9.62 78.86
CA ALA A 293 -44.72 -9.61 80.24
C ALA A 293 -43.53 -9.41 81.18
#